data_AF-A0AAW8JJ00-F1
#
_entry.id   AF-A0AAW8JJ00-F1
#
_cell.length_a   1.000
_cell.length_b   1.000
_cell.length_c   1.000
_cell.angle_alpha   90.00
_cell.angle_beta   90.00
_cell.angle_gamma   90.00
#
_symmetry.space_group_name_H-M   'P 1'
#
loop_
_entity.id
_entity.type
_entity.pdbx_description
1 polymer ?
#
loop_
_entity_poly.entity_id
_entity_poly.type
_entity_poly.pdbx_seq_one_letter_code
_entity_poly.pdbx_strand_id
1 'polypeptide(L)'
;MTKTQIQVMAVNASRQLNAVSKDVYNRDLVTTINHDQLRTVSASLDDLYGVLDTNYQRNKKSNIDEPMEYVELIKKRIDALAEFIRPTRLKAVHISPKQIIQMLDIEQQAMHHLSTLLDEITVGGKA
;
A
#
# COMPACT_ATOMS: atom_id res chain seq x y z
N MET A 1 -17.24 10.85 -0.56
CA MET A 1 -15.91 10.83 0.06
C MET A 1 -15.19 12.12 -0.33
N THR A 2 -14.55 12.83 0.60
CA THR A 2 -13.77 14.05 0.28
C THR A 2 -12.33 13.69 -0.07
N LYS A 3 -11.62 14.58 -0.78
CA LYS A 3 -10.17 14.46 -1.06
C LYS A 3 -9.35 14.16 0.20
N THR A 4 -9.71 14.81 1.31
CA THR A 4 -9.08 14.58 2.62
C THR A 4 -9.21 13.14 3.10
N GLN A 5 -10.37 12.50 2.88
CA GLN A 5 -10.56 11.11 3.28
C GLN A 5 -9.69 10.15 2.46
N ILE A 6 -9.54 10.40 1.15
CA ILE A 6 -8.64 9.62 0.27
C ILE A 6 -7.18 9.75 0.74
N GLN A 7 -6.74 10.97 1.04
CA GLN A 7 -5.39 11.22 1.57
C GLN A 7 -5.15 10.50 2.90
N VAL A 8 -6.12 10.55 3.82
CA VAL A 8 -6.00 9.86 5.12
C VAL A 8 -5.86 8.35 4.94
N MET A 9 -6.58 7.74 3.99
CA MET A 9 -6.44 6.31 3.70
C MET A 9 -5.03 5.96 3.20
N ALA A 10 -4.51 6.72 2.23
CA ALA A 10 -3.16 6.51 1.69
C ALA A 10 -2.08 6.68 2.77
N VAL A 11 -2.18 7.73 3.59
CA VAL A 11 -1.27 7.97 4.72
C VAL A 11 -1.32 6.83 5.74
N ASN A 12 -2.51 6.32 6.07
CA ASN A 12 -2.67 5.22 7.00
C ASN A 12 -2.06 3.92 6.46
N ALA A 13 -2.27 3.60 5.18
CA ALA A 13 -1.64 2.46 4.53
C ALA A 13 -0.10 2.57 4.55
N SER A 14 0.45 3.75 4.25
CA SER A 14 1.90 4.01 4.32
C SER A 14 2.44 3.83 5.75
N ARG A 15 1.74 4.35 6.76
CA ARG A 15 2.10 4.17 8.18
C ARG A 15 2.10 2.71 8.60
N GLN A 16 1.08 1.95 8.20
CA GLN A 16 0.99 0.52 8.48
C GLN A 16 2.17 -0.22 7.84
N LEU A 17 2.48 0.07 6.57
CA LEU A 17 3.62 -0.51 5.87
C LEU A 17 4.95 -0.18 6.57
N ASN A 18 5.10 1.02 7.13
CA ASN A 18 6.32 1.43 7.83
C ASN A 18 6.46 0.70 9.16
N ALA A 19 5.33 0.45 9.84
CA ALA A 19 5.30 -0.38 11.03
C ALA A 19 5.77 -1.81 10.74
N VAL A 20 5.43 -2.38 9.58
CA VAL A 20 5.96 -3.70 9.15
C VAL A 20 7.48 -3.65 9.01
N SER A 21 8.03 -2.65 8.31
CA SER A 21 9.48 -2.51 8.12
C SER A 21 10.22 -2.40 9.47
N LYS A 22 9.70 -1.57 10.38
CA LYS A 22 10.24 -1.43 11.73
C LYS A 22 10.17 -2.71 12.54
N ASP A 23 9.07 -3.47 12.45
CA ASP A 23 8.95 -4.73 13.18
C ASP A 23 9.99 -5.76 12.70
N VAL A 24 10.17 -5.89 11.38
CA VAL A 24 11.19 -6.79 10.80
C VAL A 24 12.60 -6.34 11.18
N TYR A 25 12.90 -5.04 11.09
CA TYR A 25 14.20 -4.48 11.47
C TYR A 25 14.52 -4.71 12.94
N ASN A 26 13.60 -4.38 13.84
CA ASN A 26 13.82 -4.47 15.28
C ASN A 26 13.98 -5.91 15.77
N ARG A 27 13.30 -6.87 15.13
CA ARG A 27 13.39 -8.29 15.49
C ARG A 27 14.54 -9.01 14.83
N ASP A 28 15.11 -8.42 13.77
CA ASP A 28 16.03 -9.10 12.86
C ASP A 28 15.50 -10.47 12.40
N LEU A 29 14.18 -10.55 12.17
CA LEU A 29 13.48 -11.78 11.81
C LEU A 29 12.18 -11.49 11.07
N VAL A 30 11.83 -12.36 10.13
CA VAL A 30 10.54 -12.36 9.43
C VAL A 30 9.60 -13.37 10.10
N THR A 31 8.42 -12.91 10.50
CA THR A 31 7.46 -13.68 11.29
C THR A 31 6.08 -13.72 10.64
N THR A 32 5.22 -14.62 11.13
CA THR A 32 3.81 -14.69 10.68
C THR A 32 3.04 -13.41 10.95
N ILE A 33 3.41 -12.64 11.99
CA ILE A 33 2.83 -11.32 12.27
C ILE A 33 3.05 -10.38 11.09
N ASN A 34 4.23 -10.42 10.46
CA ASN A 34 4.53 -9.56 9.31
C ASN A 34 3.66 -9.90 8.10
N HIS A 35 3.34 -11.18 7.90
CA HIS A 35 2.38 -11.61 6.87
C HIS A 35 1.00 -11.01 7.12
N ASP A 36 0.48 -11.10 8.34
CA ASP A 36 -0.84 -10.56 8.69
C ASP A 36 -0.89 -9.03 8.57
N GLN A 37 0.19 -8.35 8.94
CA GLN A 37 0.31 -6.91 8.76
C GLN A 37 0.34 -6.51 7.28
N LEU A 38 1.07 -7.24 6.41
CA LEU A 38 1.06 -6.98 4.97
C LEU A 38 -0.31 -7.21 4.34
N ARG A 39 -1.03 -8.24 4.77
CA ARG A 39 -2.43 -8.46 4.36
C ARG A 39 -3.33 -7.28 4.76
N THR A 40 -3.09 -6.70 5.92
CA THR A 40 -3.83 -5.51 6.38
C THR A 40 -3.51 -4.29 5.50
N VAL A 41 -2.24 -4.08 5.13
CA VAL A 41 -1.85 -3.02 4.19
C VAL A 41 -2.52 -3.23 2.83
N SER A 42 -2.53 -4.47 2.31
CA SER A 42 -3.18 -4.80 1.03
C SER A 42 -4.67 -4.48 1.06
N ALA A 43 -5.38 -4.84 2.13
CA ALA A 43 -6.80 -4.50 2.30
C ALA A 43 -7.03 -2.98 2.31
N SER A 44 -6.19 -2.21 3.02
CA SER A 44 -6.27 -0.74 3.00
C SER A 44 -6.07 -0.14 1.60
N LEU A 45 -5.22 -0.74 0.77
CA LEU A 45 -4.99 -0.32 -0.62
C LEU A 45 -6.17 -0.71 -1.53
N ASP A 46 -6.80 -1.86 -1.29
CA ASP A 46 -8.02 -2.29 -1.98
C ASP A 46 -9.18 -1.33 -1.70
N ASP A 47 -9.35 -0.94 -0.42
CA ASP A 47 -10.33 0.07 -0.02
C ASP A 47 -10.05 1.43 -0.70
N LEU A 48 -8.79 1.85 -0.73
CA LEU A 48 -8.38 3.08 -1.41
C LEU A 48 -8.69 3.03 -2.90
N TYR A 49 -8.39 1.92 -3.57
CA TYR A 49 -8.72 1.71 -4.98
C TYR A 49 -10.22 1.81 -5.21
N GLY A 50 -11.05 1.14 -4.41
CA GLY A 50 -12.51 1.20 -4.54
C GLY A 50 -13.07 2.62 -4.39
N VAL A 51 -12.47 3.43 -3.51
CA VAL A 51 -12.82 4.85 -3.38
C VAL A 51 -12.39 5.65 -4.61
N LEU A 52 -11.19 5.43 -5.13
CA LEU A 52 -10.72 6.11 -6.35
C LEU A 52 -11.58 5.75 -7.56
N ASP A 53 -11.90 4.47 -7.77
CA ASP A 53 -12.79 4.02 -8.84
C ASP A 53 -14.18 4.66 -8.72
N THR A 54 -14.76 4.68 -7.52
CA THR A 54 -16.05 5.36 -7.30
C THR A 54 -16.00 6.84 -7.70
N ASN A 55 -14.90 7.54 -7.44
CA ASN A 55 -14.73 8.94 -7.83
C ASN A 55 -14.49 9.08 -9.33
N TYR A 56 -13.71 8.18 -9.92
CA TYR A 56 -13.45 8.12 -11.36
C TYR A 56 -14.76 7.96 -12.15
N GLN A 57 -15.60 6.99 -11.79
CA GLN A 57 -16.90 6.76 -12.45
C GLN A 57 -17.83 7.97 -12.34
N ARG A 58 -17.76 8.72 -11.23
CA ARG A 58 -18.57 9.92 -11.01
C ARG A 58 -18.05 11.15 -11.74
N ASN A 59 -16.77 11.18 -12.12
CA ASN A 59 -16.10 12.38 -12.58
C ASN A 59 -15.19 12.10 -13.77
N LYS A 60 -15.78 11.97 -14.97
CA LYS A 60 -15.06 11.64 -16.23
C LYS A 60 -13.95 12.63 -16.66
N LYS A 61 -13.71 13.72 -15.92
CA LYS A 61 -12.63 14.70 -16.15
C LYS A 61 -11.56 14.68 -15.05
N SER A 62 -11.61 13.73 -14.12
CA SER A 62 -10.64 13.69 -13.02
C SER A 62 -9.34 13.03 -13.47
N ASN A 63 -8.21 13.61 -13.10
CA ASN A 63 -6.86 13.06 -13.22
C ASN A 63 -6.60 11.91 -12.22
N ILE A 64 -7.51 10.92 -12.19
CA ILE A 64 -7.50 9.81 -11.21
C ILE A 64 -6.88 8.53 -11.78
N ASP A 65 -6.75 8.39 -13.12
CA ASP A 65 -6.21 7.19 -13.77
C ASP A 65 -4.83 6.80 -13.21
N GLU A 66 -3.89 7.75 -13.20
CA GLU A 66 -2.52 7.51 -12.74
C GLU A 66 -2.45 7.12 -11.25
N PRO A 67 -3.08 7.84 -10.30
CA PRO A 67 -3.16 7.39 -8.91
C PRO A 67 -3.79 5.99 -8.76
N MET A 68 -4.82 5.64 -9.56
CA MET A 68 -5.45 4.32 -9.50
C MET A 68 -4.50 3.21 -9.95
N GLU A 69 -3.81 3.38 -11.08
CA GLU A 69 -2.81 2.43 -11.55
C GLU A 69 -1.69 2.24 -10.51
N TYR A 70 -1.29 3.34 -9.86
CA TYR A 70 -0.25 3.30 -8.85
C TYR A 70 -0.69 2.56 -7.59
N VAL A 71 -1.93 2.75 -7.11
CA VAL A 71 -2.50 1.97 -6.00
C VAL A 71 -2.52 0.49 -6.33
N GLU A 72 -2.98 0.13 -7.54
CA GLU A 72 -3.05 -1.26 -7.96
C GLU A 72 -1.66 -1.91 -8.05
N LEU A 73 -0.66 -1.18 -8.57
CA LEU A 73 0.72 -1.63 -8.63
C LEU A 73 1.29 -1.91 -7.24
N ILE A 74 1.17 -0.96 -6.30
CA ILE A 74 1.67 -1.13 -4.93
C ILE A 74 0.97 -2.32 -4.28
N LYS A 75 -0.35 -2.42 -4.41
CA LYS A 75 -1.13 -3.54 -3.87
C LYS A 75 -0.61 -4.88 -4.38
N LYS A 76 -0.42 -5.03 -5.70
CA LYS A 76 0.11 -6.28 -6.30
C LYS A 76 1.49 -6.65 -5.74
N ARG A 77 2.37 -5.67 -5.53
CA ARG A 77 3.71 -5.91 -4.96
C ARG A 77 3.64 -6.27 -3.47
N ILE A 78 2.74 -5.66 -2.70
CA ILE A 78 2.46 -6.02 -1.31
C ILE A 78 1.88 -7.43 -1.21
N ASP A 79 0.94 -7.81 -2.08
CA ASP A 79 0.38 -9.15 -2.15
C ASP A 79 1.47 -10.19 -2.47
N ALA A 80 2.33 -9.89 -3.45
CA ALA A 80 3.46 -10.73 -3.80
C ALA A 80 4.46 -10.88 -2.63
N LEU A 81 4.72 -9.80 -1.89
CA LEU A 81 5.56 -9.82 -0.69
C LEU A 81 4.94 -10.67 0.42
N ALA A 82 3.62 -10.52 0.65
CA ALA A 82 2.89 -11.31 1.64
C ALA A 82 2.92 -12.82 1.31
N GLU A 83 2.81 -13.18 0.03
CA GLU A 83 2.96 -14.56 -0.44
C GLU A 83 4.42 -15.04 -0.34
N PHE A 84 5.38 -14.16 -0.58
CA PHE A 84 6.80 -14.47 -0.42
C PHE A 84 7.13 -14.86 1.02
N ILE A 85 6.55 -14.17 2.00
CA ILE A 85 6.74 -14.42 3.44
C ILE A 85 5.62 -15.27 4.07
N ARG A 86 4.83 -16.01 3.28
CA ARG A 86 3.70 -16.78 3.84
C ARG A 86 4.15 -17.77 4.93
N PRO A 87 3.31 -18.05 5.94
CA PRO A 87 3.68 -18.87 7.10
C PRO A 87 4.29 -20.25 6.76
N THR A 88 3.79 -20.93 5.73
CA THR A 88 4.33 -22.24 5.35
C THR A 88 5.73 -22.16 4.75
N ARG A 89 6.07 -21.06 4.07
CA ARG A 89 7.43 -20.84 3.52
C ARG A 89 8.41 -20.49 4.62
N LEU A 90 8.02 -19.66 5.59
CA LEU A 90 8.86 -19.31 6.74
C LEU A 90 9.30 -20.53 7.56
N LYS A 91 8.50 -21.61 7.58
CA LYS A 91 8.85 -22.88 8.24
C LYS A 91 9.89 -23.71 7.48
N ALA A 92 10.01 -23.50 6.17
CA ALA A 92 10.79 -24.36 5.28
C ALA A 92 12.03 -23.66 4.70
N VAL A 93 12.02 -22.32 4.63
CA VAL A 93 13.04 -21.52 3.96
C VAL A 93 13.41 -20.35 4.86
N HIS A 94 14.71 -20.16 5.06
CA HIS A 94 15.20 -18.96 5.70
C HIS A 94 14.99 -17.75 4.78
N ILE A 95 14.30 -16.73 5.28
CA ILE A 95 14.08 -15.47 4.57
C ILE A 95 14.92 -14.39 5.25
N SER A 96 15.77 -13.72 4.49
CA SER A 96 16.61 -12.65 4.99
C SER A 96 15.78 -11.42 5.40
N PRO A 97 15.80 -10.98 6.67
CA PRO A 97 15.11 -9.77 7.11
C PRO A 97 15.55 -8.54 6.32
N LYS A 98 16.85 -8.44 6.02
CA LYS A 98 17.44 -7.36 5.21
C LYS A 98 16.79 -7.27 3.81
N GLN A 99 16.57 -8.41 3.17
CA GLN A 99 15.92 -8.44 1.85
C GLN A 99 14.47 -7.95 1.94
N ILE A 100 13.74 -8.33 2.98
CA ILE A 100 12.37 -7.88 3.19
C ILE A 100 12.32 -6.37 3.44
N ILE A 101 13.23 -5.82 4.25
CA ILE A 101 13.31 -4.37 4.51
C ILE A 101 13.56 -3.61 3.20
N GLN A 102 14.49 -4.08 2.36
CA GLN A 102 14.74 -3.46 1.06
C GLN A 102 13.50 -3.44 0.15
N MET A 103 12.73 -4.53 0.14
CA MET A 103 11.46 -4.59 -0.60
C MET A 103 10.43 -3.61 -0.02
N LEU A 104 10.33 -3.53 1.31
CA LEU A 104 9.42 -2.60 2.00
C LEU A 104 9.79 -1.13 1.77
N ASP A 105 11.07 -0.81 1.68
CA ASP A 105 11.55 0.55 1.41
C ASP A 105 11.16 1.02 -0.01
N ILE A 106 11.20 0.12 -0.99
CA ILE A 106 10.71 0.39 -2.35
C ILE A 106 9.21 0.72 -2.31
N GLU A 107 8.43 -0.06 -1.56
CA GLU A 107 6.99 0.19 -1.43
C GLU A 107 6.70 1.47 -0.64
N GLN A 108 7.52 1.85 0.34
CA GLN A 108 7.39 3.16 1.00
C GLN A 108 7.62 4.32 0.04
N GLN A 109 8.65 4.24 -0.80
CA GLN A 109 8.90 5.27 -1.82
C GLN A 109 7.72 5.37 -2.80
N ALA A 110 7.15 4.24 -3.20
CA ALA A 110 5.96 4.22 -4.03
C ALA A 110 4.74 4.83 -3.33
N MET A 111 4.52 4.53 -2.05
CA MET A 111 3.45 5.14 -1.26
C MET A 111 3.62 6.66 -1.10
N HIS A 112 4.85 7.15 -0.98
CA HIS A 112 5.13 8.58 -0.98
C HIS A 112 4.81 9.23 -2.32
N HIS A 113 5.18 8.59 -3.43
CA HIS A 113 4.83 9.08 -4.75
C HIS A 113 3.30 9.10 -4.97
N LEU A 114 2.61 8.04 -4.55
CA LEU A 114 1.15 8.00 -4.56
C LEU A 114 0.54 9.18 -3.80
N SER A 115 1.09 9.55 -2.64
CA SER A 115 0.61 10.72 -1.89
C SER A 115 0.70 12.01 -2.71
N THR A 116 1.78 12.22 -3.46
CA THR A 116 1.93 13.39 -4.34
C THR A 116 0.86 13.38 -5.45
N LEU A 117 0.64 12.23 -6.09
CA LEU A 117 -0.39 12.08 -7.12
C LEU A 117 -1.80 12.39 -6.56
N LEU A 118 -2.09 11.91 -5.34
CA LEU A 118 -3.34 12.18 -4.64
C LEU A 118 -3.49 13.64 -4.19
N ASP A 119 -2.40 14.40 -4.07
CA ASP A 119 -2.47 15.84 -3.83
C ASP A 119 -2.85 16.62 -5.08
N GLU A 120 -2.63 16.05 -6.26
CA GLU A 120 -2.96 16.67 -7.55
C GLU A 120 -4.36 16.34 -8.03
N ILE A 121 -5.03 15.32 -7.46
CA ILE A 121 -6.39 14.96 -7.90
C ILE A 121 -7.41 16.07 -7.63
N THR A 122 -8.33 16.23 -8.57
CA THR A 122 -9.52 17.06 -8.44
C THR A 122 -10.74 16.21 -8.10
N VAL A 123 -11.24 16.33 -6.88
CA VAL A 123 -12.45 15.62 -6.42
C VAL A 123 -13.59 16.63 -6.31
N GLY A 124 -14.56 16.54 -7.21
CA GLY A 124 -15.79 17.34 -7.12
C GLY A 124 -15.65 18.78 -7.64
N GLY A 125 -15.10 18.97 -8.85
CA GLY A 125 -15.27 20.23 -9.57
C GLY A 125 -16.76 20.52 -9.78
N LYS A 126 -17.21 21.72 -9.42
CA LYS A 126 -18.57 22.18 -9.74
C LYS A 126 -18.77 22.01 -11.25
N ALA A 127 -19.85 21.32 -11.63
CA ALA A 127 -20.39 21.36 -12.97
C ALA A 127 -20.75 22.81 -13.35
#